data_AF-A0A6M1ZSW7-F1
#
_entry.id   AF-A0A6M1ZSW7-F1
#
_cell.length_a   1.000
_cell.length_b   1.000
_cell.length_c   1.000
_cell.angle_alpha   90.00
_cell.angle_beta   90.00
_cell.angle_gamma   90.00
#
_symmetry.space_group_name_H-M   'P 1'
#
loop_
_entity.id
_entity.type
_entity.pdbx_description
1 polymer ?
#
loop_
_entity_poly.entity_id
_entity_poly.type
_entity_poly.pdbx_seq_one_letter_code
_entity_poly.pdbx_strand_id
1 'polypeptide(L)'
;MVNNEKVQKTLKEIEEVISRAIKKVGVRKENDLCKYIPMPDGYMHHFTLRKMKRKQPSELASLIKEHIINVEKPLALPPKQRAPRGSRKRKDQLNFSKWQLERMLNIARLAGDKEIISLLSPKKSLATYKRELIQSIRHNKIDPELWNGYVESVNAQVTLENVLLNQN
;
A
#
# COMPACT_ATOMS: atom_id res chain seq x y z
N MET A 1 -18.90 -5.93 -34.58
CA MET A 1 -19.27 -4.60 -34.04
C MET A 1 -20.50 -4.59 -33.10
N VAL A 2 -21.14 -5.73 -32.82
CA VAL A 2 -22.43 -5.80 -32.08
C VAL A 2 -22.30 -5.75 -30.54
N ASN A 3 -21.11 -5.96 -29.97
CA ASN A 3 -20.94 -6.09 -28.51
C ASN A 3 -20.91 -4.76 -27.75
N ASN A 4 -20.62 -3.62 -28.39
CA ASN A 4 -20.43 -2.36 -27.68
C ASN A 4 -21.77 -1.66 -27.33
N GLU A 5 -22.80 -1.80 -28.17
CA GLU A 5 -24.11 -1.18 -27.94
C GLU A 5 -24.90 -1.82 -26.79
N LYS A 6 -24.83 -3.15 -26.62
CA LYS A 6 -25.46 -3.85 -25.49
C LYS A 6 -24.81 -3.47 -24.15
N VAL A 7 -23.50 -3.27 -24.14
CA VAL A 7 -22.77 -2.81 -22.94
C VAL A 7 -23.17 -1.37 -22.58
N GLN A 8 -23.36 -0.49 -23.57
CA GLN A 8 -23.82 0.88 -23.30
C GLN A 8 -25.26 0.95 -22.78
N LYS A 9 -26.18 0.12 -23.29
CA LYS A 9 -27.56 0.07 -22.78
C LYS A 9 -27.63 -0.43 -21.33
N THR A 10 -26.91 -1.51 -21.03
CA THR A 10 -26.85 -2.06 -19.67
C THR A 10 -26.23 -1.08 -18.66
N LEU A 11 -25.24 -0.29 -19.07
CA LEU A 11 -24.65 0.75 -18.20
C LEU A 11 -25.65 1.86 -17.86
N LYS A 12 -26.46 2.33 -18.81
CA LYS A 12 -27.48 3.36 -18.57
C LYS A 12 -28.58 2.86 -17.63
N GLU A 13 -29.05 1.63 -17.82
CA GLU A 13 -30.05 1.00 -16.95
C GLU A 13 -29.55 0.89 -15.51
N ILE A 14 -28.27 0.59 -15.31
CA ILE A 14 -27.66 0.50 -13.98
C ILE A 14 -27.55 1.85 -13.31
N GLU A 15 -27.16 2.89 -14.05
CA GLU A 15 -27.10 4.24 -13.50
C GLU A 15 -28.49 4.72 -13.06
N GLU A 16 -29.54 4.32 -13.78
CA GLU A 16 -30.92 4.59 -13.35
C GLU A 16 -31.29 3.80 -12.08
N VAL A 17 -30.96 2.51 -12.01
CA VAL A 17 -31.20 1.66 -10.84
C VAL A 17 -30.45 2.19 -9.60
N ILE A 18 -29.19 2.60 -9.77
CA ILE A 18 -28.37 3.23 -8.73
C ILE A 18 -29.02 4.54 -8.29
N SER A 19 -29.47 5.38 -9.23
CA SER A 19 -30.12 6.66 -8.91
C SER A 19 -31.41 6.47 -8.12
N ARG A 20 -32.22 5.47 -8.46
CA ARG A 20 -33.43 5.09 -7.71
C ARG A 20 -33.08 4.60 -6.30
N ALA A 21 -32.04 3.78 -6.18
CA ALA A 21 -31.55 3.29 -4.89
C ALA A 21 -31.05 4.43 -3.99
N ILE A 22 -30.29 5.38 -4.55
CA ILE A 22 -29.80 6.57 -3.83
C ILE A 22 -30.97 7.41 -3.30
N LYS A 23 -31.99 7.66 -4.13
CA LYS A 23 -33.18 8.41 -3.73
C LYS A 23 -33.95 7.71 -2.61
N LYS A 24 -34.09 6.39 -2.67
CA LYS A 24 -34.83 5.61 -1.67
C LYS A 24 -34.14 5.62 -0.30
N VAL A 25 -32.82 5.47 -0.29
CA VAL A 25 -32.02 5.42 0.94
C VAL A 25 -31.67 6.83 1.45
N GLY A 26 -31.79 7.85 0.60
CA GLY A 26 -31.53 9.25 0.97
C GLY A 26 -30.04 9.58 1.10
N VAL A 27 -29.16 8.87 0.38
CA VAL A 27 -27.70 9.10 0.50
C VAL A 27 -27.18 10.07 -0.56
N ARG A 28 -26.03 10.69 -0.31
CA ARG A 28 -25.43 11.66 -1.24
C ARG A 28 -24.44 11.05 -2.23
N LYS A 29 -23.82 9.93 -1.89
CA LYS A 29 -22.76 9.29 -2.70
C LYS A 29 -23.13 7.85 -3.03
N GLU A 30 -22.85 7.44 -4.26
CA GLU A 30 -23.00 6.04 -4.70
C GLU A 30 -22.22 5.07 -3.79
N ASN A 31 -21.05 5.51 -3.30
CA ASN A 31 -20.22 4.71 -2.39
C ASN A 31 -20.91 4.31 -1.08
N ASP A 32 -21.94 5.04 -0.64
CA ASP A 32 -22.63 4.70 0.60
C ASP A 32 -23.73 3.63 0.40
N LEU A 33 -24.16 3.36 -0.85
CA LEU A 33 -25.04 2.22 -1.16
C LEU A 33 -24.42 0.88 -0.74
N CYS A 34 -23.08 0.84 -0.73
CA CYS A 34 -22.29 -0.29 -0.26
C CYS A 34 -22.72 -0.81 1.11
N LYS A 35 -23.17 0.05 2.02
CA LYS A 35 -23.59 -0.31 3.39
C LYS A 35 -24.87 -1.15 3.44
N TYR A 36 -25.64 -1.15 2.36
CA TYR A 36 -26.96 -1.79 2.27
C TYR A 36 -26.94 -3.08 1.45
N ILE A 37 -25.79 -3.45 0.91
CA ILE A 37 -25.62 -4.67 0.12
C ILE A 37 -24.81 -5.66 0.96
N PRO A 38 -25.41 -6.77 1.42
CA PRO A 38 -24.71 -7.77 2.21
C PRO A 38 -23.72 -8.56 1.37
N MET A 39 -22.62 -8.90 2.00
CA MET A 39 -21.58 -9.82 1.54
C MET A 39 -21.26 -10.77 2.71
N PRO A 40 -20.65 -11.94 2.45
CA PRO A 40 -20.33 -12.92 3.50
C PRO A 40 -19.54 -12.34 4.69
N ASP A 41 -18.73 -11.32 4.43
CA ASP A 41 -17.83 -10.69 5.41
C ASP A 41 -18.34 -9.34 5.96
N GLY A 42 -19.58 -8.93 5.66
CA GLY A 42 -20.14 -7.64 6.07
C GLY A 42 -20.82 -6.90 4.92
N TYR A 43 -20.62 -5.58 4.82
CA TYR A 43 -21.18 -4.81 3.71
C TYR A 43 -20.21 -4.76 2.51
N MET A 44 -20.74 -4.56 1.31
CA MET A 44 -19.93 -4.54 0.09
C MET A 44 -18.88 -3.43 0.13
N HIS A 45 -17.62 -3.72 -0.22
CA HIS A 45 -16.60 -2.67 -0.29
C HIS A 45 -16.80 -1.79 -1.54
N HIS A 46 -16.51 -0.48 -1.45
CA HIS A 46 -16.66 0.45 -2.58
C HIS A 46 -15.80 0.07 -3.80
N PHE A 47 -14.65 -0.59 -3.60
CA PHE A 47 -13.86 -1.17 -4.70
C PHE A 47 -14.60 -2.29 -5.42
N THR A 48 -15.33 -3.13 -4.68
CA THR A 48 -16.15 -4.21 -5.24
C THR A 48 -17.30 -3.64 -6.05
N LEU A 49 -17.99 -2.61 -5.54
CA LEU A 49 -19.04 -1.90 -6.29
C LEU A 49 -18.51 -1.35 -7.62
N ARG A 50 -17.36 -0.65 -7.59
CA ARG A 50 -16.72 -0.10 -8.79
C ARG A 50 -16.30 -1.19 -9.78
N LYS A 51 -15.83 -2.34 -9.27
CA LYS A 51 -15.44 -3.50 -10.07
C LYS A 51 -16.66 -4.18 -10.71
N MET A 52 -17.75 -4.35 -9.96
CA MET A 52 -19.01 -4.95 -10.41
C MET A 52 -19.66 -4.11 -11.51
N LYS A 53 -19.71 -2.78 -11.35
CA LYS A 53 -20.21 -1.85 -12.39
C LYS A 53 -19.49 -2.06 -13.74
N ARG A 54 -18.19 -2.37 -13.73
CA ARG A 54 -17.40 -2.59 -14.95
C ARG A 54 -17.47 -4.02 -15.50
N LYS A 55 -17.45 -5.03 -14.61
CA LYS A 55 -17.31 -6.44 -15.01
C LYS A 55 -18.64 -7.18 -15.12
N GLN A 56 -19.55 -6.97 -14.17
CA GLN A 56 -20.81 -7.69 -14.04
C GLN A 56 -21.96 -6.70 -13.73
N PRO A 57 -22.31 -5.89 -14.74
CA PRO A 57 -23.38 -4.89 -14.61
C PRO A 57 -24.73 -5.48 -14.18
N SER A 58 -25.15 -6.59 -14.79
CA SER A 58 -26.46 -7.22 -14.55
C SER A 58 -26.63 -7.73 -13.12
N GLU A 59 -25.61 -8.38 -12.58
CA GLU A 59 -25.61 -8.94 -11.22
C GLU A 59 -25.72 -7.84 -10.16
N LEU A 60 -25.03 -6.72 -10.37
CA LEU A 60 -25.14 -5.55 -9.49
C LEU A 60 -26.57 -4.98 -9.48
N ALA A 61 -27.24 -4.92 -10.62
CA ALA A 61 -28.62 -4.44 -10.70
C ALA A 61 -29.58 -5.34 -9.93
N SER A 62 -29.41 -6.67 -10.01
CA SER A 62 -30.20 -7.64 -9.26
C SER A 62 -30.02 -7.47 -7.74
N LEU A 63 -28.76 -7.36 -7.29
CA LEU A 63 -28.45 -7.15 -5.87
C LEU A 63 -29.07 -5.86 -5.31
N ILE A 64 -28.99 -4.76 -6.06
CA ILE A 64 -29.61 -3.48 -5.68
C ILE A 64 -31.13 -3.60 -5.63
N LYS A 65 -31.74 -4.30 -6.60
CA LYS A 65 -33.18 -4.49 -6.63
C LYS A 65 -33.66 -5.28 -5.41
N GLU A 66 -33.00 -6.39 -5.13
CA GLU A 66 -33.33 -7.29 -4.03
C GLU A 66 -33.17 -6.61 -2.66
N HIS A 67 -32.03 -5.95 -2.41
CA HIS A 67 -31.67 -5.48 -1.06
C HIS A 67 -32.05 -4.03 -0.77
N ILE A 68 -32.28 -3.21 -1.81
CA ILE A 68 -32.59 -1.79 -1.65
C ILE A 68 -33.99 -1.47 -2.19
N ILE A 69 -34.31 -1.84 -3.43
CA ILE A 69 -35.55 -1.40 -4.09
C ILE A 69 -36.78 -2.17 -3.58
N ASN A 70 -36.66 -3.48 -3.33
CA ASN A 70 -37.78 -4.31 -2.91
C ASN A 70 -37.99 -4.29 -1.38
N VAL A 71 -36.99 -3.90 -0.60
CA VAL A 71 -37.07 -3.83 0.87
C VAL A 71 -37.70 -2.50 1.32
N GLU A 72 -38.75 -2.49 2.13
CA GLU A 72 -39.42 -1.25 2.59
C GLU A 72 -38.47 -0.32 3.37
N LYS A 73 -37.66 -0.88 4.28
CA LYS A 73 -36.65 -0.15 5.07
C LYS A 73 -35.29 -0.83 4.93
N PRO A 74 -34.44 -0.43 3.98
CA PRO A 74 -33.12 -1.01 3.82
C PRO A 74 -32.26 -0.70 5.06
N LEU A 75 -31.76 -1.74 5.73
CA LEU A 75 -30.94 -1.62 6.94
C LEU A 75 -29.47 -1.47 6.57
N ALA A 76 -28.81 -0.47 7.14
CA ALA A 76 -27.37 -0.31 7.02
C ALA A 76 -26.68 -1.40 7.85
N LEU A 77 -25.86 -2.21 7.19
CA LEU A 77 -25.15 -3.30 7.85
C LEU A 77 -23.99 -2.75 8.67
N PRO A 78 -23.76 -3.30 9.89
CA PRO A 78 -22.63 -2.89 10.71
C PRO A 78 -21.31 -3.27 10.02
N PRO A 79 -20.24 -2.47 10.19
CA PRO A 79 -18.92 -2.84 9.69
C PRO A 79 -18.42 -4.17 10.27
N LYS A 80 -17.67 -4.93 9.46
CA LYS A 80 -16.95 -6.12 9.92
C LYS A 80 -16.15 -5.77 11.18
N GLN A 81 -16.32 -6.58 12.24
CA GLN A 81 -15.48 -6.45 13.42
C GLN A 81 -14.02 -6.64 13.00
N ARG A 82 -13.19 -5.64 13.27
CA ARG A 82 -11.75 -5.76 13.02
C ARG A 82 -11.24 -6.85 13.94
N ALA A 83 -10.40 -7.74 13.40
CA ALA A 83 -9.67 -8.68 14.24
C ALA A 83 -9.03 -7.89 15.40
N PRO A 84 -9.05 -8.42 16.64
CA PRO A 84 -8.38 -7.79 17.76
C PRO A 84 -6.98 -7.41 17.30
N ARG A 85 -6.65 -6.12 17.32
CA ARG A 85 -5.26 -5.70 17.11
C ARG A 85 -4.51 -6.38 18.25
N GLY A 86 -3.68 -7.36 17.91
CA GLY A 86 -2.88 -8.09 18.89
C GLY A 86 -2.12 -7.14 19.82
N SER A 87 -1.57 -7.68 20.91
CA SER A 87 -0.81 -6.92 21.92
C SER A 87 0.00 -5.81 21.25
N ARG A 88 -0.36 -4.57 21.58
CA ARG A 88 0.20 -3.35 21.01
C ARG A 88 1.71 -3.46 21.15
N LYS A 89 2.41 -3.69 20.02
CA LYS A 89 3.85 -3.99 20.01
C LYS A 89 4.60 -2.97 20.90
N ARG A 90 5.50 -3.52 21.71
CA ARG A 90 6.29 -2.88 22.80
C ARG A 90 6.44 -1.37 22.64
N LYS A 91 5.91 -0.63 23.62
CA LYS A 91 6.05 0.82 23.75
C LYS A 91 7.48 1.27 24.11
N ASP A 92 8.40 0.33 24.30
CA ASP A 92 9.80 0.58 24.71
C ASP A 92 10.77 0.76 23.54
N GLN A 93 10.34 0.73 22.29
CA GLN A 93 11.21 1.13 21.19
C GLN A 93 11.29 2.66 21.14
N LEU A 94 12.45 3.19 21.55
CA LEU A 94 12.80 4.58 21.29
C LEU A 94 12.77 4.80 19.77
N ASN A 95 11.79 5.57 19.32
CA ASN A 95 11.69 5.97 17.92
C ASN A 95 12.68 7.10 17.68
N PHE A 96 13.87 6.80 17.18
CA PHE A 96 14.83 7.82 16.78
C PHE A 96 14.41 8.47 15.47
N SER A 97 14.48 9.80 15.41
CA SER A 97 14.37 10.53 14.16
C SER A 97 15.63 10.33 13.31
N LYS A 98 15.51 10.51 11.99
CA LYS A 98 16.63 10.41 11.05
C LYS A 98 17.83 11.27 11.49
N TRP A 99 17.56 12.48 11.95
CA TRP A 99 18.59 13.40 12.44
C TRP A 99 19.28 12.91 13.72
N GLN A 100 18.53 12.28 14.63
CA GLN A 100 19.10 11.71 15.84
C GLN A 100 20.05 10.54 15.51
N LEU A 101 19.70 9.71 14.52
CA LEU A 101 20.57 8.63 14.04
C LEU A 101 21.85 9.16 13.38
N GLU A 102 21.74 10.20 12.55
CA GLU A 102 22.89 10.87 11.93
C GLU A 102 23.81 11.50 12.99
N ARG A 103 23.24 12.17 14.00
CA ARG A 103 24.01 12.73 15.12
C ARG A 103 24.70 11.64 15.93
N MET A 104 24.01 10.52 16.20
CA MET A 104 24.58 9.39 16.94
C MET A 104 25.70 8.71 16.16
N LEU A 105 25.55 8.56 14.84
CA LEU A 105 26.61 8.05 13.96
C LEU A 105 27.85 8.96 13.98
N ASN A 106 27.67 10.29 13.98
CA ASN A 106 28.79 11.23 14.06
C ASN A 106 29.52 11.15 15.41
N ILE A 107 28.77 11.05 16.52
CA ILE A 107 29.35 10.84 17.86
C ILE A 107 30.13 9.53 17.91
N ALA A 108 29.59 8.44 17.35
CA ALA A 108 30.26 7.16 17.30
C ALA A 108 31.57 7.21 16.50
N ARG A 109 31.61 7.95 15.39
CA ARG A 109 32.83 8.20 14.61
C ARG A 109 33.89 8.95 15.40
N LEU A 110 33.50 9.98 16.13
CA LEU A 110 34.40 10.76 16.99
C LEU A 110 34.93 9.93 18.17
N ALA A 111 34.11 9.04 18.72
CA ALA A 111 34.48 8.12 19.79
C ALA A 111 35.31 6.91 19.32
N GLY A 112 35.41 6.67 18.00
CA GLY A 112 36.07 5.50 17.43
C GLY A 112 35.33 4.18 17.68
N ASP A 113 34.04 4.24 17.98
CA ASP A 113 33.22 3.08 18.36
C ASP A 113 32.75 2.31 17.11
N LYS A 114 33.56 1.32 16.70
CA LYS A 114 33.37 0.56 15.45
C LYS A 114 32.05 -0.21 15.40
N GLU A 115 31.54 -0.65 16.55
CA GLU A 115 30.30 -1.45 16.62
C GLU A 115 29.08 -0.58 16.31
N ILE A 116 28.98 0.59 16.96
CA ILE A 116 27.89 1.53 16.73
C ILE A 116 27.95 2.12 15.31
N ILE A 117 29.15 2.37 14.78
CA ILE A 117 29.33 2.79 13.40
C ILE A 117 28.79 1.73 12.43
N SER A 118 29.14 0.46 12.59
CA SER A 118 28.65 -0.62 11.73
C SER A 118 27.14 -0.80 11.82
N LEU A 119 26.56 -0.62 13.01
CA LEU A 119 25.13 -0.77 13.25
C LEU A 119 24.31 0.37 12.64
N LEU A 120 24.79 1.61 12.77
CA LEU A 120 24.08 2.82 12.33
C LEU A 120 24.46 3.27 10.93
N SER A 121 25.53 2.72 10.35
CA SER A 121 25.92 3.02 8.99
C SER A 121 24.75 2.71 8.04
N PRO A 122 24.39 3.64 7.14
CA PRO A 122 23.27 3.45 6.24
C PRO A 122 23.57 2.30 5.29
N LYS A 123 23.01 1.11 5.56
CA LYS A 123 23.11 -0.05 4.66
C LYS A 123 22.26 0.18 3.42
N LYS A 124 22.82 0.87 2.43
CA LYS A 124 22.18 1.05 1.12
C LYS A 124 22.52 -0.13 0.22
N SER A 125 21.63 -0.44 -0.72
CA SER A 125 21.95 -1.45 -1.75
C SER A 125 23.03 -0.92 -2.70
N LEU A 126 23.81 -1.81 -3.32
CA LEU A 126 24.84 -1.45 -4.31
C LEU A 126 24.28 -0.57 -5.44
N ALA A 127 23.07 -0.88 -5.91
CA ALA A 127 22.38 -0.09 -6.93
C ALA A 127 22.06 1.35 -6.48
N THR A 128 21.90 1.57 -5.18
CA THR A 128 21.67 2.90 -4.62
C THR A 128 22.98 3.68 -4.49
N TYR A 129 24.05 3.04 -4.00
CA TYR A 129 25.38 3.64 -3.99
C TYR A 129 25.85 4.06 -5.39
N LYS A 130 25.66 3.21 -6.42
CA LYS A 130 26.00 3.56 -7.81
C LYS A 130 25.26 4.80 -8.31
N ARG A 131 23.94 4.89 -8.05
CA ARG A 131 23.11 6.04 -8.46
C ARG A 131 23.54 7.33 -7.77
N GLU A 132 23.75 7.28 -6.46
CA GLU A 132 24.17 8.44 -5.68
C GLU A 132 25.60 8.87 -6.04
N LEU A 133 26.53 7.95 -6.32
CA LEU A 133 27.89 8.29 -6.77
C LEU A 133 27.86 9.01 -8.11
N ILE A 134 27.10 8.49 -9.07
CA ILE A 134 26.91 9.15 -10.38
C ILE A 134 26.33 10.55 -10.19
N GLN A 135 25.35 10.72 -9.28
CA GLN A 135 24.77 12.01 -8.98
C GLN A 135 25.79 12.96 -8.30
N SER A 136 26.61 12.45 -7.40
CA SER A 136 27.67 13.22 -6.73
C SER A 136 28.71 13.72 -7.72
N ILE A 137 29.13 12.86 -8.65
CA ILE A 137 30.05 13.21 -9.75
C ILE A 137 29.43 14.28 -10.66
N ARG A 138 28.14 14.14 -11.03
CA ARG A 138 27.43 15.16 -11.83
C ARG A 138 27.36 16.52 -11.15
N HIS A 139 27.29 16.55 -9.81
CA HIS A 139 27.26 17.77 -9.02
C HIS A 139 28.65 18.22 -8.54
N ASN A 140 29.72 17.56 -8.99
CA ASN A 140 31.11 17.84 -8.60
C ASN A 140 31.33 17.84 -7.08
N LYS A 141 30.60 16.99 -6.37
CA LYS A 141 30.75 16.77 -4.92
C LYS A 141 31.46 15.45 -4.70
N ILE A 142 32.49 15.46 -3.85
CA ILE A 142 33.19 14.27 -3.42
C ILE A 142 32.67 13.95 -2.02
N ASP A 143 32.00 12.81 -1.87
CA ASP A 143 31.58 12.28 -0.59
C ASP A 143 32.39 11.00 -0.29
N PRO A 144 33.42 11.09 0.57
CA PRO A 144 34.25 9.94 0.93
C PRO A 144 33.45 8.81 1.60
N GLU A 145 32.36 9.12 2.30
CA GLU A 145 31.53 8.11 2.96
C GLU A 145 30.71 7.31 1.95
N LEU A 146 30.24 7.98 0.91
CA LEU A 146 29.53 7.35 -0.20
C LEU A 146 30.44 6.38 -0.97
N TRP A 147 31.70 6.75 -1.17
CA TRP A 147 32.71 5.88 -1.77
C TRP A 147 33.04 4.68 -0.87
N ASN A 148 33.29 4.91 0.42
CA ASN A 148 33.60 3.84 1.36
C ASN A 148 32.43 2.84 1.48
N GLY A 149 31.19 3.33 1.54
CA GLY A 149 30.00 2.47 1.56
C GLY A 149 29.80 1.67 0.27
N TYR A 150 30.17 2.24 -0.88
CA TYR A 150 30.18 1.51 -2.16
C TYR A 150 31.20 0.35 -2.14
N VAL A 151 32.45 0.63 -1.74
CA VAL A 151 33.52 -0.38 -1.66
C VAL A 151 33.15 -1.49 -0.68
N GLU A 152 32.62 -1.16 0.49
CA GLU A 152 32.16 -2.13 1.48
C GLU A 152 31.03 -3.02 0.94
N SER A 153 30.09 -2.43 0.19
CA SER A 153 28.98 -3.16 -0.43
C SER A 153 29.44 -4.09 -1.55
N VAL A 154 30.43 -3.67 -2.36
CA VAL A 154 31.04 -4.51 -3.40
C VAL A 154 31.77 -5.68 -2.76
N ASN A 155 32.58 -5.43 -1.73
CA ASN A 155 33.30 -6.46 -1.01
C ASN A 155 32.35 -7.48 -0.37
N ALA A 156 31.27 -7.02 0.27
CA ALA A 156 30.25 -7.91 0.84
C ALA A 156 29.58 -8.80 -0.23
N GLN A 157 29.31 -8.27 -1.42
CA GLN A 157 28.74 -9.05 -2.52
C GLN A 157 29.73 -10.09 -3.06
N VAL A 158 31.00 -9.73 -3.23
CA VAL A 158 32.07 -10.66 -3.66
C VAL A 158 32.29 -11.75 -2.61
N THR A 159 32.27 -11.42 -1.32
CA THR A 159 32.37 -12.42 -0.25
C THR A 159 31.20 -13.39 -0.28
N LEU A 160 29.96 -12.90 -0.47
CA LEU A 160 28.78 -13.75 -0.61
C LEU A 160 28.87 -14.68 -1.82
N GLU A 161 29.32 -14.17 -2.96
CA GLU A 161 29.52 -14.96 -4.19
C GLU A 161 30.59 -16.05 -4.00
N ASN A 162 31.71 -15.71 -3.37
CA ASN A 162 32.77 -16.68 -3.05
C ASN A 162 32.30 -17.76 -2.06
N VAL A 163 31.48 -17.41 -1.07
CA VAL A 163 30.91 -18.39 -0.13
C VAL A 163 29.95 -19.34 -0.85
N LEU A 164 29.15 -18.84 -1.79
CA LEU A 164 28.24 -19.67 -2.58
C LEU A 164 28.97 -20.60 -3.56
N LEU A 165 30.10 -20.16 -4.11
CA LEU A 165 30.94 -20.98 -4.99
C LEU A 165 31.69 -22.09 -4.24
N ASN A 166 32.08 -21.85 -2.99
CA ASN A 166 32.78 -22.84 -2.15
C ASN A 166 31.85 -23.84 -1.44
N GLN A 167 30.53 -23.74 -1.65
CA GLN A 167 29.52 -24.66 -1.10
C GLN A 167 28.98 -25.66 -2.13
N ASN A 168 29.43 -25.59 -3.39
CA ASN A 168 29.21 -26.60 -4.44
C ASN A 168 30.49 -27.37 -4.73
#